data_AF-A0A2N7S7A1-F1
#
_entry.id   AF-A0A2N7S7A1-F1
#
_cell.length_a   1.000
_cell.length_b   1.000
_cell.length_c   1.000
_cell.angle_alpha   90.00
_cell.angle_beta   90.00
_cell.angle_gamma   90.00
#
_symmetry.space_group_name_H-M   'P 1'
#
loop_
_entity.id
_entity.type
_entity.pdbx_description
1 polymer ?
#
loop_
_entity_poly.entity_id
_entity_poly.type
_entity_poly.pdbx_seq_one_letter_code
_entity_poly.pdbx_strand_id
1 'polypeptide(L)'
;MKAGIRSRPKFTQVLNELDRAQKPGDGVPAYSRWANRRGARVFAAAAVAAGWGPNAVTVLSACCSAAGLLLLALLPASWGTGVGAAALLALGYLMDSADGQVARVTGTGSAAGEWLDHVIDAVRTPALHLAVFFGFQRSFEIDSALRYLPLAFALVATGHFISQILAEQLGRAHALRAGAKDSGSLPEQEGRKGMLWSFLILPIDTGVLCWVFVLWGSPALFVPGYAVLFAFAAVFAGISARRKYAYLKGLGQ
;
A
#
# COMPACT_ATOMS: atom_id res chain seq x y z
N MET A 1 -4.24 -26.40 33.91
CA MET A 1 -4.85 -26.77 32.61
C MET A 1 -3.77 -26.72 31.54
N LYS A 2 -3.34 -27.87 31.01
CA LYS A 2 -2.37 -27.94 29.90
C LYS A 2 -3.07 -27.38 28.66
N ALA A 3 -2.57 -26.27 28.11
CA ALA A 3 -3.00 -25.76 26.82
C ALA A 3 -2.76 -26.87 25.79
N GLY A 4 -3.85 -27.48 25.30
CA GLY A 4 -3.77 -28.46 24.23
C GLY A 4 -3.01 -27.85 23.06
N ILE A 5 -2.03 -28.56 22.54
CA ILE A 5 -1.29 -28.19 21.34
C ILE A 5 -2.35 -28.09 20.22
N ARG A 6 -2.85 -26.88 19.91
CA ARG A 6 -3.63 -26.67 18.70
C ARG A 6 -2.70 -27.04 17.55
N SER A 7 -3.01 -28.15 16.87
CA SER A 7 -2.32 -28.53 15.65
C SER A 7 -2.36 -27.34 14.70
N ARG A 8 -1.20 -26.95 14.15
CA ARG A 8 -1.13 -25.85 13.18
C ARG A 8 -2.12 -26.11 12.04
N PRO A 9 -2.90 -25.09 11.64
CA PRO A 9 -3.86 -25.26 10.56
C PRO A 9 -3.13 -25.61 9.27
N LYS A 10 -3.70 -26.53 8.48
CA LYS A 10 -3.12 -26.90 7.19
C LYS A 10 -3.29 -25.75 6.20
N PHE A 11 -2.31 -25.56 5.33
CA PHE A 11 -2.33 -24.52 4.29
C PHE A 11 -3.65 -24.47 3.49
N THR A 12 -4.15 -25.62 3.03
CA THR A 12 -5.39 -25.72 2.25
C THR A 12 -6.63 -25.29 3.03
N GLN A 13 -6.65 -25.54 4.34
CA GLN A 13 -7.73 -25.09 5.21
C GLN A 13 -7.75 -23.57 5.32
N VAL A 14 -6.58 -22.96 5.60
CA VAL A 14 -6.47 -21.50 5.71
C VAL A 14 -6.81 -20.81 4.39
N LEU A 15 -6.37 -21.38 3.26
CA LEU A 15 -6.66 -20.82 1.95
C LEU A 15 -8.17 -20.74 1.67
N ASN A 16 -8.93 -21.77 2.05
CA ASN A 16 -10.39 -21.81 1.92
C ASN A 16 -11.10 -20.86 2.89
N GLU A 17 -10.57 -20.69 4.11
CA GLU A 17 -11.11 -19.72 5.08
C GLU A 17 -10.89 -18.27 4.60
N LEU A 18 -9.74 -17.99 4.00
CA LEU A 18 -9.43 -16.67 3.43
C LEU A 18 -10.37 -16.29 2.29
N ASP A 19 -10.87 -17.24 1.50
CA ASP A 19 -11.85 -16.96 0.44
C ASP A 19 -13.16 -16.38 0.97
N ARG A 20 -13.52 -16.74 2.21
CA ARG A 20 -14.72 -16.23 2.87
C ARG A 20 -14.48 -14.91 3.59
N ALA A 21 -13.22 -14.58 3.91
CA ALA A 21 -12.83 -13.43 4.74
C ALA A 21 -12.25 -12.24 3.94
N GLN A 22 -12.32 -12.26 2.60
CA GLN A 22 -11.78 -11.18 1.77
C GLN A 22 -12.67 -9.93 1.77
N LYS A 23 -12.04 -8.75 1.83
CA LYS A 23 -12.73 -7.48 1.60
C LYS A 23 -13.16 -7.37 0.13
N PRO A 24 -14.31 -6.73 -0.18
CA PRO A 24 -14.71 -6.43 -1.55
C PRO A 24 -13.60 -5.73 -2.36
N GLY A 25 -13.56 -6.01 -3.67
CA GLY A 25 -12.55 -5.46 -4.59
C GLY A 25 -12.91 -4.11 -5.20
N ASP A 26 -14.05 -3.53 -4.83
CA ASP A 26 -14.53 -2.30 -5.45
C ASP A 26 -13.70 -1.09 -5.01
N GLY A 27 -13.47 -0.17 -5.95
CA GLY A 27 -12.59 0.99 -5.77
C GLY A 27 -11.10 0.68 -5.60
N VAL A 28 -10.68 -0.56 -5.80
CA VAL A 28 -9.27 -0.99 -5.74
C VAL A 28 -8.69 -0.99 -7.17
N PRO A 29 -7.47 -0.48 -7.39
CA PRO A 29 -6.86 -0.52 -8.71
C PRO A 29 -6.60 -1.94 -9.21
N ALA A 30 -6.51 -2.09 -10.52
CA ALA A 30 -6.50 -3.39 -11.20
C ALA A 30 -5.39 -4.33 -10.73
N TYR A 31 -4.14 -3.85 -10.60
CA TYR A 31 -3.02 -4.67 -10.13
C TYR A 31 -3.26 -5.14 -8.69
N SER A 32 -3.57 -4.23 -7.77
CA SER A 32 -3.87 -4.55 -6.38
C SER A 32 -5.03 -5.55 -6.27
N ARG A 33 -6.10 -5.35 -7.04
CA ARG A 33 -7.31 -6.18 -7.03
C ARG A 33 -7.05 -7.60 -7.49
N TRP A 34 -6.33 -7.79 -8.60
CA TRP A 34 -6.24 -9.10 -9.27
C TRP A 34 -4.89 -9.80 -9.14
N ALA A 35 -3.79 -9.07 -9.03
CA ALA A 35 -2.47 -9.66 -8.84
C ALA A 35 -2.12 -9.69 -7.35
N ASN A 36 -2.05 -8.52 -6.71
CA ASN A 36 -1.52 -8.41 -5.35
C ASN A 36 -2.36 -9.18 -4.33
N ARG A 37 -3.68 -8.95 -4.30
CA ARG A 37 -4.57 -9.64 -3.35
C ARG A 37 -4.56 -11.16 -3.51
N ARG A 38 -4.42 -11.67 -4.74
CA ARG A 38 -4.32 -13.11 -5.00
C ARG A 38 -3.01 -13.69 -4.46
N GLY A 39 -1.88 -13.01 -4.73
CA GLY A 39 -0.58 -13.39 -4.19
C GLY A 39 -0.53 -13.30 -2.66
N ALA A 40 -1.02 -12.19 -2.10
CA ALA A 40 -1.10 -11.96 -0.67
C ALA A 40 -1.94 -13.02 0.06
N ARG A 41 -3.01 -13.54 -0.57
CA ARG A 41 -3.81 -14.65 -0.03
C ARG A 41 -3.01 -15.93 0.11
N VAL A 42 -2.24 -16.29 -0.92
CA VAL A 42 -1.37 -17.47 -0.90
C VAL A 42 -0.31 -17.31 0.18
N PHE A 43 0.31 -16.14 0.26
CA PHE A 43 1.30 -15.84 1.29
C PHE A 43 0.70 -15.89 2.71
N ALA A 44 -0.48 -15.30 2.92
CA ALA A 44 -1.17 -15.32 4.22
C ALA A 44 -1.48 -16.76 4.67
N ALA A 45 -1.93 -17.62 3.76
CA ALA A 45 -2.16 -19.04 4.06
C ALA A 45 -0.85 -19.74 4.47
N ALA A 46 0.27 -19.45 3.80
CA ALA A 46 1.58 -19.98 4.16
C ALA A 46 2.07 -19.46 5.52
N ALA A 47 1.94 -18.16 5.78
CA ALA A 47 2.32 -17.53 7.05
C ALA A 47 1.55 -18.13 8.23
N VAL A 48 0.22 -18.28 8.12
CA VAL A 48 -0.60 -18.88 9.17
C VAL A 48 -0.24 -20.36 9.37
N ALA A 49 -0.02 -21.12 8.30
CA ALA A 49 0.42 -22.52 8.40
C ALA A 49 1.82 -22.65 9.04
N ALA A 50 2.70 -21.67 8.83
CA ALA A 50 4.01 -21.55 9.49
C ALA A 50 3.92 -21.05 10.94
N GLY A 51 2.75 -20.57 11.38
CA GLY A 51 2.53 -20.02 12.72
C GLY A 51 2.98 -18.57 12.89
N TRP A 52 3.09 -17.80 11.81
CA TRP A 52 3.44 -16.39 11.85
C TRP A 52 2.21 -15.54 12.19
N GLY A 53 2.40 -14.54 13.07
CA GLY A 53 1.38 -13.54 13.39
C GLY A 53 1.40 -12.35 12.42
N PRO A 54 0.36 -11.50 12.41
CA PRO A 54 0.26 -10.37 11.48
C PRO A 54 1.42 -9.39 11.63
N ASN A 55 1.78 -8.98 12.86
CA ASN A 55 2.89 -8.05 13.08
C ASN A 55 4.24 -8.56 12.57
N ALA A 56 4.49 -9.89 12.60
CA ALA A 56 5.70 -10.46 12.05
C ALA A 56 5.74 -10.33 10.51
N VAL A 57 4.59 -10.50 9.87
CA VAL A 57 4.43 -10.28 8.43
C VAL A 57 4.61 -8.80 8.09
N THR A 58 4.06 -7.87 8.88
CA THR A 58 4.25 -6.42 8.71
C THR A 58 5.73 -6.02 8.82
N VAL A 59 6.46 -6.55 9.80
CA VAL A 59 7.91 -6.29 9.96
C VAL A 59 8.69 -6.83 8.78
N LEU A 60 8.40 -8.05 8.32
CA LEU A 60 9.11 -8.64 7.18
C LEU A 60 8.80 -7.90 5.86
N SER A 61 7.56 -7.41 5.70
CA SER A 61 7.18 -6.47 4.65
C SER A 61 8.06 -5.22 4.68
N ALA A 62 8.16 -4.58 5.84
CA ALA A 62 8.97 -3.38 6.03
C ALA A 62 10.46 -3.63 5.73
N CYS A 63 11.02 -4.78 6.12
CA CYS A 63 12.40 -5.16 5.80
C CYS A 63 12.60 -5.33 4.29
N CYS A 64 11.67 -5.98 3.58
CA CYS A 64 11.75 -6.12 2.12
C CYS A 64 11.69 -4.76 1.43
N SER A 65 10.76 -3.89 1.84
CA SER A 65 10.67 -2.53 1.31
C SER A 65 11.95 -1.75 1.58
N ALA A 66 12.45 -1.75 2.82
CA ALA A 66 13.68 -1.05 3.19
C ALA A 66 14.88 -1.52 2.35
N ALA A 67 15.02 -2.83 2.13
CA ALA A 67 16.06 -3.37 1.25
C ALA A 67 15.93 -2.81 -0.18
N GLY A 68 14.73 -2.81 -0.77
CA GLY A 68 14.48 -2.25 -2.10
C GLY A 68 14.79 -0.75 -2.18
N LEU A 69 14.44 0.02 -1.14
CA LEU A 69 14.77 1.44 -1.05
C LEU A 69 16.28 1.70 -0.96
N LEU A 70 16.99 0.89 -0.17
CA LEU A 70 18.44 0.97 -0.07
C LEU A 70 19.12 0.63 -1.40
N LEU A 71 18.60 -0.32 -2.18
CA LEU A 71 19.12 -0.58 -3.53
C LEU A 71 19.02 0.66 -4.42
N LEU A 72 17.86 1.33 -4.44
CA LEU A 72 17.64 2.54 -5.26
C LEU A 72 18.52 3.72 -4.81
N ALA A 73 18.68 3.90 -3.51
CA ALA A 73 19.41 5.04 -2.95
C ALA A 73 20.94 4.89 -3.04
N LEU A 74 21.46 3.66 -2.88
CA LEU A 74 22.89 3.44 -2.66
C LEU A 74 23.62 2.85 -3.88
N LEU A 75 22.96 1.99 -4.65
CA LEU A 75 23.62 1.34 -5.80
C LEU A 75 23.52 2.20 -7.07
N PRO A 76 24.47 2.05 -8.01
CA PRO A 76 24.38 2.70 -9.32
C PRO A 76 23.09 2.31 -10.04
N ALA A 77 22.55 3.25 -10.82
CA ALA A 77 21.45 2.96 -11.72
C ALA A 77 21.83 1.91 -12.75
N SER A 78 21.10 0.80 -12.73
CA SER A 78 21.21 -0.28 -13.71
C SER A 78 19.89 -1.03 -13.78
N TRP A 79 19.69 -1.79 -14.85
CA TRP A 79 18.55 -2.69 -14.97
C TRP A 79 18.48 -3.71 -13.83
N GLY A 80 19.64 -4.22 -13.39
CA GLY A 80 19.72 -5.16 -12.26
C GLY A 80 19.28 -4.54 -10.93
N THR A 81 19.78 -3.33 -10.63
CA THR A 81 19.34 -2.56 -9.45
C THR A 81 17.83 -2.30 -9.49
N GLY A 82 17.32 -1.90 -10.65
CA GLY A 82 15.90 -1.62 -10.88
C GLY A 82 15.00 -2.83 -10.67
N VAL A 83 15.33 -3.97 -11.30
CA VAL A 83 14.59 -5.23 -11.14
C VAL A 83 14.64 -5.73 -9.70
N GLY A 84 15.81 -5.67 -9.05
CA GLY A 84 15.95 -6.05 -7.65
C GLY A 84 15.10 -5.19 -6.72
N ALA A 85 15.13 -3.87 -6.90
CA ALA A 85 14.30 -2.95 -6.14
C ALA A 85 12.80 -3.16 -6.39
N ALA A 86 12.39 -3.29 -7.65
CA ALA A 86 11.00 -3.55 -8.03
C ALA A 86 10.47 -4.83 -7.38
N ALA A 87 11.24 -5.92 -7.43
CA ALA A 87 10.87 -7.20 -6.84
C ALA A 87 10.76 -7.12 -5.31
N LEU A 88 11.71 -6.48 -4.64
CA LEU A 88 11.70 -6.33 -3.18
C LEU A 88 10.54 -5.44 -2.70
N LEU A 89 10.27 -4.34 -3.41
CA LEU A 89 9.16 -3.44 -3.11
C LEU A 89 7.82 -4.12 -3.37
N ALA A 90 7.68 -4.84 -4.49
CA ALA A 90 6.48 -5.61 -4.81
C ALA A 90 6.23 -6.75 -3.80
N LEU A 91 7.30 -7.42 -3.34
CA LEU A 91 7.21 -8.43 -2.30
C LEU A 91 6.79 -7.81 -0.96
N GLY A 92 7.39 -6.68 -0.57
CA GLY A 92 6.95 -5.93 0.61
C GLY A 92 5.46 -5.58 0.53
N TYR A 93 5.02 -5.00 -0.58
CA TYR A 93 3.61 -4.66 -0.81
C TYR A 93 2.65 -5.87 -0.80
N LEU A 94 3.11 -7.03 -1.28
CA LEU A 94 2.35 -8.28 -1.20
C LEU A 94 2.16 -8.73 0.25
N MET A 95 3.23 -8.64 1.05
CA MET A 95 3.23 -9.06 2.46
C MET A 95 2.44 -8.09 3.35
N ASP A 96 2.53 -6.81 3.06
CA ASP A 96 1.68 -5.75 3.61
C ASP A 96 0.19 -6.07 3.41
N SER A 97 -0.21 -6.41 2.18
CA SER A 97 -1.59 -6.86 1.94
C SER A 97 -1.94 -8.23 2.58
N ALA A 98 -0.94 -9.01 2.98
CA ALA A 98 -1.11 -10.30 3.61
C ALA A 98 -1.28 -10.20 5.12
N ASP A 99 -0.69 -9.23 5.82
CA ASP A 99 -0.79 -9.11 7.27
C ASP A 99 -2.24 -8.90 7.74
N GLY A 100 -3.02 -8.09 7.03
CA GLY A 100 -4.43 -7.86 7.33
C GLY A 100 -5.27 -9.09 7.00
N GLN A 101 -4.84 -9.92 6.04
CA GLN A 101 -5.47 -11.21 5.77
C GLN A 101 -5.19 -12.21 6.88
N VAL A 102 -3.94 -12.27 7.37
CA VAL A 102 -3.55 -13.06 8.55
C VAL A 102 -4.40 -12.62 9.74
N ALA A 103 -4.44 -11.33 10.07
CA ALA A 103 -5.21 -10.80 11.20
C ALA A 103 -6.71 -11.14 11.14
N ARG A 104 -7.32 -11.09 9.94
CA ARG A 104 -8.73 -11.44 9.74
C ARG A 104 -9.01 -12.93 9.93
N VAL A 105 -8.19 -13.80 9.35
CA VAL A 105 -8.42 -15.26 9.43
C VAL A 105 -8.08 -15.82 10.81
N THR A 106 -7.08 -15.26 11.50
CA THR A 106 -6.73 -15.68 12.85
C THR A 106 -7.58 -15.03 13.93
N GLY A 107 -8.33 -13.97 13.61
CA GLY A 107 -9.08 -13.17 14.58
C GLY A 107 -8.20 -12.37 15.54
N THR A 108 -6.94 -12.11 15.18
CA THR A 108 -5.95 -11.43 16.03
C THR A 108 -5.73 -9.97 15.66
N GLY A 109 -6.69 -9.34 14.97
CA GLY A 109 -6.66 -7.89 14.72
C GLY A 109 -6.70 -7.10 16.03
N SER A 110 -5.96 -5.99 16.10
CA SER A 110 -5.88 -5.14 17.30
C SER A 110 -5.58 -3.69 16.94
N ALA A 111 -5.96 -2.75 17.83
CA ALA A 111 -5.64 -1.33 17.65
C ALA A 111 -4.13 -1.06 17.59
N ALA A 112 -3.32 -1.82 18.36
CA ALA A 112 -1.87 -1.71 18.32
C ALA A 112 -1.29 -2.21 16.97
N GLY A 113 -1.87 -3.26 16.40
CA GLY A 113 -1.50 -3.75 15.06
C GLY A 113 -1.88 -2.76 13.96
N GLU A 114 -3.10 -2.20 14.02
CA GLU A 114 -3.53 -1.13 13.10
C GLU A 114 -2.60 0.08 13.19
N TRP A 115 -2.24 0.52 14.40
CA TRP A 115 -1.28 1.61 14.58
C TRP A 115 0.10 1.28 13.98
N LEU A 116 0.63 0.08 14.22
CA LEU A 116 1.94 -0.33 13.71
C LEU A 116 1.98 -0.29 12.17
N ASP A 117 0.94 -0.84 11.54
CA ASP A 117 0.75 -0.83 10.08
C ASP A 117 0.77 0.59 9.52
N HIS A 118 -0.07 1.47 10.09
CA HIS A 118 -0.16 2.87 9.67
C HIS A 118 1.14 3.65 9.86
N VAL A 119 1.88 3.40 10.94
CA VAL A 119 3.16 4.09 11.19
C VAL A 119 4.23 3.63 10.19
N ILE A 120 4.29 2.33 9.91
CA ILE A 120 5.21 1.79 8.91
C ILE A 120 4.90 2.39 7.53
N ASP A 121 3.63 2.47 7.15
CA ASP A 121 3.21 3.10 5.90
C ASP A 121 3.49 4.60 5.84
N ALA A 122 3.30 5.31 6.96
CA ALA A 122 3.59 6.73 7.08
C ALA A 122 5.08 7.04 6.82
N VAL A 123 5.97 6.12 7.22
CA VAL A 123 7.41 6.24 6.98
C VAL A 123 7.77 5.77 5.57
N ARG A 124 7.23 4.62 5.14
CA ARG A 124 7.52 4.00 3.84
C ARG A 124 7.17 4.92 2.67
N THR A 125 6.02 5.60 2.76
CA THR A 125 5.48 6.46 1.69
C THR A 125 6.45 7.56 1.26
N PRO A 126 6.92 8.47 2.14
CA PRO A 126 7.93 9.45 1.78
C PRO A 126 9.31 8.82 1.55
N ALA A 127 9.69 7.77 2.31
CA ALA A 127 11.00 7.12 2.17
C ALA A 127 11.24 6.58 0.76
N LEU A 128 10.20 6.05 0.10
CA LEU A 128 10.29 5.58 -1.28
C LEU A 128 10.75 6.70 -2.21
N HIS A 129 10.05 7.82 -2.18
CA HIS A 129 10.34 8.94 -3.06
C HIS A 129 11.65 9.65 -2.69
N LEU A 130 12.05 9.64 -1.41
CA LEU A 130 13.37 10.11 -0.98
C LEU A 130 14.49 9.21 -1.52
N ALA A 131 14.31 7.88 -1.52
CA ALA A 131 15.28 6.96 -2.12
C ALA A 131 15.45 7.22 -3.63
N VAL A 132 14.34 7.49 -4.34
CA VAL A 132 14.39 7.92 -5.74
C VAL A 132 15.14 9.25 -5.90
N PHE A 133 14.91 10.22 -5.02
CA PHE A 133 15.66 11.47 -5.04
C PHE A 133 17.16 11.23 -4.90
N PHE A 134 17.61 10.47 -3.90
CA PHE A 134 19.03 10.15 -3.75
C PHE A 134 19.58 9.41 -4.97
N GLY A 135 18.83 8.47 -5.53
CA GLY A 135 19.17 7.77 -6.76
C GLY A 135 19.34 8.70 -7.97
N PHE A 136 18.44 9.68 -8.15
CA PHE A 136 18.53 10.72 -9.17
C PHE A 136 19.82 11.51 -9.02
N GLN A 137 20.08 12.01 -7.81
CA GLN A 137 21.25 12.86 -7.53
C GLN A 137 22.58 12.14 -7.75
N ARG A 138 22.61 10.81 -7.59
CA ARG A 138 23.82 9.99 -7.69
C ARG A 138 24.05 9.43 -9.10
N SER A 139 22.99 9.04 -9.80
CA SER A 139 23.11 8.21 -11.00
C SER A 139 22.50 8.83 -12.26
N PHE A 140 21.66 9.86 -12.15
CA PHE A 140 20.96 10.43 -13.30
C PHE A 140 21.46 11.86 -13.54
N GLU A 141 21.90 12.15 -14.76
CA GLU A 141 22.28 13.50 -15.20
C GLU A 141 21.03 14.28 -15.63
N ILE A 142 20.40 14.96 -14.67
CA ILE A 142 19.18 15.77 -14.89
C ILE A 142 19.47 17.24 -14.55
N ASP A 143 19.71 18.04 -15.58
CA ASP A 143 20.06 19.46 -15.46
C ASP A 143 18.84 20.41 -15.35
N SER A 144 17.66 19.87 -15.06
CA SER A 144 16.43 20.63 -14.92
C SER A 144 15.80 20.47 -13.54
N ALA A 145 14.78 21.29 -13.25
CA ALA A 145 13.99 21.17 -12.02
C ALA A 145 13.35 19.78 -11.81
N LEU A 146 13.26 18.96 -12.87
CA LEU A 146 12.79 17.57 -12.78
C LEU A 146 13.61 16.71 -11.82
N ARG A 147 14.86 17.08 -11.49
CA ARG A 147 15.64 16.39 -10.46
C ARG A 147 14.97 16.40 -9.07
N TYR A 148 14.09 17.37 -8.81
CA TYR A 148 13.34 17.51 -7.57
C TYR A 148 11.94 16.90 -7.63
N LEU A 149 11.56 16.31 -8.77
CA LEU A 149 10.27 15.62 -8.95
C LEU A 149 9.98 14.60 -7.83
N PRO A 150 10.93 13.76 -7.37
CA PRO A 150 10.64 12.82 -6.29
C PRO A 150 10.28 13.53 -4.98
N LEU A 151 10.82 14.71 -4.69
CA LEU A 151 10.43 15.48 -3.48
C LEU A 151 8.98 15.97 -3.58
N ALA A 152 8.57 16.46 -4.75
CA ALA A 152 7.18 16.83 -4.99
C ALA A 152 6.24 15.61 -4.86
N PHE A 153 6.65 14.44 -5.39
CA PHE A 153 5.89 13.21 -5.24
C PHE A 153 5.80 12.79 -3.77
N ALA A 154 6.88 12.85 -3.00
CA ALA A 154 6.87 12.56 -1.57
C ALA A 154 5.82 13.39 -0.81
N LEU A 155 5.73 14.70 -1.10
CA LEU A 155 4.75 15.60 -0.50
C LEU A 155 3.31 15.22 -0.87
N VAL A 156 3.04 14.98 -2.15
CA VAL A 156 1.72 14.59 -2.65
C VAL A 156 1.27 13.25 -2.04
N ALA A 157 2.15 12.24 -2.06
CA ALA A 157 1.85 10.91 -1.54
C ALA A 157 1.58 10.94 -0.03
N THR A 158 2.42 11.65 0.73
CA THR A 158 2.24 11.80 2.18
C THR A 158 0.97 12.58 2.53
N GLY A 159 0.70 13.69 1.83
CA GLY A 159 -0.53 14.46 2.02
C GLY A 159 -1.78 13.64 1.69
N HIS A 160 -1.72 12.82 0.64
CA HIS A 160 -2.79 11.89 0.30
C HIS A 160 -3.02 10.85 1.39
N PHE A 161 -1.95 10.22 1.87
CA PHE A 161 -1.99 9.21 2.93
C PHE A 161 -2.63 9.75 4.22
N ILE A 162 -2.16 10.90 4.71
CA ILE A 162 -2.74 11.55 5.90
C ILE A 162 -4.20 11.93 5.66
N SER A 163 -4.54 12.46 4.47
CA SER A 163 -5.91 12.80 4.12
C SER A 163 -6.86 11.60 4.15
N GLN A 164 -6.40 10.42 3.71
CA GLN A 164 -7.17 9.16 3.80
C GLN A 164 -7.44 8.80 5.26
N ILE A 165 -6.37 8.62 6.04
CA ILE A 165 -6.47 8.15 7.42
C ILE A 165 -7.29 9.10 8.27
N LEU A 166 -7.01 10.41 8.19
CA LEU A 166 -7.70 11.38 9.01
C LEU A 166 -9.20 11.41 8.71
N ALA A 167 -9.59 11.33 7.44
CA ALA A 167 -11.00 11.28 7.08
C ALA A 167 -11.68 10.00 7.59
N GLU A 168 -11.01 8.84 7.50
CA GLU A 168 -11.52 7.59 8.03
C GLU A 168 -11.71 7.64 9.55
N GLN A 169 -10.71 8.14 10.28
CA GLN A 169 -10.78 8.26 11.74
C GLN A 169 -11.86 9.26 12.19
N LEU A 170 -11.95 10.43 11.53
CA LEU A 170 -12.97 11.43 11.86
C LEU A 170 -14.39 10.94 11.55
N GLY A 171 -14.60 10.29 10.40
CA GLY A 171 -15.93 9.77 10.07
C GLY A 171 -16.32 8.55 10.91
N ARG A 172 -15.39 7.64 11.24
CA ARG A 172 -15.65 6.57 12.22
C ARG A 172 -16.03 7.15 13.58
N ALA A 173 -15.27 8.13 14.08
CA ALA A 173 -15.55 8.76 15.36
C ALA A 173 -16.93 9.43 15.40
N HIS A 174 -17.34 10.09 14.30
CA HIS A 174 -18.67 10.66 14.17
C HIS A 174 -19.76 9.57 14.15
N ALA A 175 -19.59 8.51 13.35
CA ALA A 175 -20.56 7.41 13.25
C ALA A 175 -20.79 6.72 14.60
N LEU A 176 -19.71 6.47 15.36
CA LEU A 176 -19.78 5.90 16.71
C LEU A 176 -20.54 6.81 17.69
N ARG A 177 -20.31 8.14 17.63
CA ARG A 177 -21.05 9.11 18.44
C ARG A 177 -22.54 9.15 18.08
N ALA A 178 -22.89 8.91 16.82
CA ALA A 178 -24.26 8.80 16.34
C ALA A 178 -24.93 7.44 16.65
N GLY A 179 -24.26 6.53 17.36
CA GLY A 179 -24.80 5.22 17.73
C GLY A 179 -24.80 4.18 16.61
N ALA A 180 -24.10 4.44 15.49
CA ALA A 180 -23.91 3.44 14.45
C ALA A 180 -22.95 2.35 14.91
N LYS A 181 -23.14 1.11 14.43
CA LYS A 181 -22.15 0.04 14.62
C LYS A 181 -20.88 0.39 13.85
N ASP A 182 -19.73 0.05 14.43
CA ASP A 182 -18.44 0.19 13.75
C ASP A 182 -18.44 -0.67 12.48
N SER A 183 -18.61 -0.02 11.33
CA SER A 183 -18.56 -0.67 10.02
C SER A 183 -17.14 -0.81 9.50
N GLY A 184 -16.12 -0.29 10.22
CA GLY A 184 -14.73 -0.41 9.83
C GLY A 184 -14.34 0.37 8.55
N SER A 185 -15.22 1.20 7.97
CA SER A 185 -14.88 2.09 6.85
C SER A 185 -15.94 3.19 6.66
N LEU A 186 -15.53 4.33 6.11
CA LEU A 186 -16.47 5.35 5.63
C LEU A 186 -17.44 4.75 4.60
N PRO A 187 -18.65 5.32 4.40
CA PRO A 187 -19.60 4.91 3.34
C PRO A 187 -19.09 5.06 1.89
N GLU A 188 -17.79 5.22 1.67
CA GLU A 188 -17.21 5.94 0.53
C GLU A 188 -16.91 5.08 -0.72
N GLN A 189 -17.51 3.89 -0.82
CA GLN A 189 -17.26 2.96 -1.93
C GLN A 189 -18.52 2.65 -2.77
N GLU A 190 -19.68 3.26 -2.47
CA GLU A 190 -20.91 2.91 -3.18
C GLU A 190 -21.05 3.52 -4.59
N GLY A 191 -20.39 4.65 -4.87
CA GLY A 191 -20.65 5.44 -6.08
C GLY A 191 -19.84 5.11 -7.34
N ARG A 192 -18.76 4.33 -7.25
CA ARG A 192 -17.89 3.99 -8.42
C ARG A 192 -17.60 2.50 -8.49
N LYS A 193 -18.67 1.76 -8.74
CA LYS A 193 -18.67 0.32 -8.98
C LYS A 193 -18.33 0.06 -10.45
N GLY A 194 -17.34 -0.79 -10.72
CA GLY A 194 -17.06 -1.24 -12.09
C GLY A 194 -15.61 -1.61 -12.37
N MET A 195 -15.42 -2.59 -13.25
CA MET A 195 -14.12 -3.08 -13.70
C MET A 195 -13.29 -1.98 -14.38
N LEU A 196 -13.95 -1.09 -15.15
CA LEU A 196 -13.31 0.03 -15.83
C LEU A 196 -12.65 1.02 -14.85
N TRP A 197 -13.29 1.26 -13.70
CA TRP A 197 -12.74 2.17 -12.70
C TRP A 197 -11.42 1.64 -12.13
N SER A 198 -11.31 0.33 -11.87
CA SER A 198 -10.07 -0.31 -11.42
C SER A 198 -8.90 -0.11 -12.40
N PHE A 199 -9.16 -0.07 -13.72
CA PHE A 199 -8.13 0.23 -14.72
C PHE A 199 -7.80 1.72 -14.79
N LEU A 200 -8.79 2.59 -14.65
CA LEU A 200 -8.56 4.04 -14.72
C LEU A 200 -7.66 4.54 -13.58
N ILE A 201 -7.77 3.95 -12.40
CA ILE A 201 -6.93 4.26 -11.25
C ILE A 201 -5.65 3.42 -11.18
N LEU A 202 -5.31 2.67 -12.24
CA LEU A 202 -4.06 1.89 -12.29
C LEU A 202 -2.79 2.74 -12.10
N PRO A 203 -2.68 3.97 -12.63
CA PRO A 203 -1.47 4.79 -12.43
C PRO A 203 -1.21 5.23 -10.98
N ILE A 204 -2.18 5.09 -10.08
CA ILE A 204 -2.00 5.38 -8.65
C ILE A 204 -1.82 4.11 -7.80
N ASP A 205 -1.73 2.94 -8.45
CA ASP A 205 -1.53 1.66 -7.78
C ASP A 205 -0.10 1.52 -7.27
N THR A 206 0.05 1.12 -6.00
CA THR A 206 1.36 0.90 -5.36
C THR A 206 2.21 -0.14 -6.08
N GLY A 207 1.61 -1.20 -6.61
CA GLY A 207 2.30 -2.21 -7.39
C GLY A 207 2.79 -1.68 -8.74
N VAL A 208 2.02 -0.83 -9.40
CA VAL A 208 2.49 -0.13 -10.62
C VAL A 208 3.67 0.77 -10.31
N LEU A 209 3.63 1.49 -9.18
CA LEU A 209 4.78 2.25 -8.69
C LEU A 209 5.98 1.34 -8.39
N CYS A 210 5.79 0.15 -7.85
CA CYS A 210 6.88 -0.81 -7.66
C CYS A 210 7.49 -1.24 -9.00
N TRP A 211 6.65 -1.58 -9.98
CA TRP A 211 7.11 -2.11 -11.27
C TRP A 211 7.72 -1.06 -12.19
N VAL A 212 7.43 0.23 -12.00
CA VAL A 212 8.11 1.30 -12.77
C VAL A 212 9.63 1.29 -12.56
N PHE A 213 10.11 0.79 -11.41
CA PHE A 213 11.54 0.66 -11.11
C PHE A 213 12.26 -0.36 -11.98
N VAL A 214 11.56 -1.24 -12.71
CA VAL A 214 12.21 -2.04 -13.76
C VAL A 214 12.88 -1.14 -14.80
N LEU A 215 12.34 0.07 -15.04
CA LEU A 215 12.90 1.04 -15.96
C LEU A 215 14.11 1.81 -15.41
N TRP A 216 14.52 1.58 -14.16
CA TRP A 216 15.57 2.34 -13.45
C TRP A 216 16.92 2.37 -14.19
N GLY A 217 17.21 1.34 -15.00
CA GLY A 217 18.42 1.28 -15.82
C GLY A 217 18.47 2.29 -16.97
N SER A 218 17.37 2.98 -17.28
CA SER A 218 17.31 4.00 -18.32
C SER A 218 16.59 5.25 -17.81
N PRO A 219 17.32 6.34 -17.50
CA PRO A 219 16.72 7.62 -17.11
C PRO A 219 15.70 8.14 -18.13
N ALA A 220 15.96 7.93 -19.42
CA ALA A 220 15.08 8.34 -20.51
C ALA A 220 13.70 7.65 -20.50
N LEU A 221 13.60 6.45 -19.89
CA LEU A 221 12.34 5.73 -19.73
C LEU A 221 11.75 5.92 -18.32
N PHE A 222 12.59 5.84 -17.29
CA PHE A 222 12.15 5.93 -15.91
C PHE A 222 11.58 7.32 -15.59
N VAL A 223 12.28 8.40 -15.94
CA VAL A 223 11.89 9.75 -15.53
C VAL A 223 10.52 10.14 -16.11
N PRO A 224 10.23 9.96 -17.42
CA PRO A 224 8.90 10.23 -17.94
C PRO A 224 7.82 9.32 -17.35
N GLY A 225 8.09 8.02 -17.19
CA GLY A 225 7.15 7.08 -16.58
C GLY A 225 6.78 7.48 -15.15
N TYR A 226 7.79 7.80 -14.34
CA TYR A 226 7.62 8.28 -12.97
C TYR A 226 6.90 9.64 -12.89
N ALA A 227 7.15 10.56 -13.84
CA ALA A 227 6.45 11.84 -13.94
C ALA A 227 4.96 11.67 -14.28
N VAL A 228 4.63 10.71 -15.15
CA VAL A 228 3.22 10.36 -15.43
C VAL A 228 2.53 9.86 -14.17
N LEU A 229 3.14 8.92 -13.43
CA LEU A 229 2.60 8.44 -12.16
C LEU A 229 2.39 9.58 -11.15
N PHE A 230 3.36 10.49 -11.05
CA PHE A 230 3.24 11.69 -10.21
C PHE A 230 2.03 12.56 -10.61
N ALA A 231 1.86 12.84 -11.90
CA ALA A 231 0.75 13.67 -12.38
C ALA A 231 -0.61 13.05 -12.04
N PHE A 232 -0.77 11.73 -12.25
CA PHE A 232 -1.97 11.01 -11.86
C PHE A 232 -2.19 11.03 -10.34
N ALA A 233 -1.14 10.80 -9.55
CA ALA A 233 -1.21 10.84 -8.10
C ALA A 233 -1.63 12.23 -7.58
N ALA A 234 -1.08 13.32 -8.16
CA ALA A 234 -1.41 14.68 -7.78
C ALA A 234 -2.88 15.03 -8.07
N VAL A 235 -3.35 14.71 -9.29
CA VAL A 235 -4.75 14.93 -9.68
C VAL A 235 -5.70 14.11 -8.80
N PHE A 236 -5.39 12.82 -8.60
CA PHE A 236 -6.21 11.96 -7.76
C PHE A 236 -6.24 12.42 -6.31
N ALA A 237 -5.10 12.82 -5.75
CA ALA A 237 -5.00 13.32 -4.39
C ALA A 237 -5.86 14.58 -4.20
N GLY A 238 -5.82 15.53 -5.15
CA GLY A 238 -6.66 16.74 -5.11
C GLY A 238 -8.16 16.43 -5.17
N ILE A 239 -8.58 15.55 -6.09
CA ILE A 239 -9.98 15.12 -6.21
C ILE A 239 -10.43 14.41 -4.92
N SER A 240 -9.60 13.50 -4.41
CA SER A 240 -9.87 12.75 -3.18
C SER A 240 -10.00 13.68 -1.98
N ALA A 241 -9.06 14.61 -1.78
CA ALA A 241 -9.08 15.56 -0.67
C ALA A 241 -10.34 16.44 -0.70
N ARG A 242 -10.70 17.00 -1.87
CA ARG A 242 -11.93 17.79 -2.03
C ARG A 242 -13.18 16.98 -1.65
N ARG A 243 -13.26 15.73 -2.11
CA ARG A 243 -14.40 14.85 -1.82
C ARG A 243 -14.53 14.56 -0.33
N LYS A 244 -13.42 14.18 0.33
CA LYS A 244 -13.43 13.88 1.76
C LYS A 244 -13.75 15.09 2.61
N TYR A 245 -13.20 16.26 2.26
CA TYR A 245 -13.54 17.50 2.93
C TYR A 245 -15.03 17.83 2.82
N ALA A 246 -15.63 17.69 1.63
CA ALA A 246 -17.06 17.89 1.43
C ALA A 246 -17.91 16.90 2.25
N TYR A 247 -17.52 15.63 2.31
CA TYR A 247 -18.17 14.61 3.14
C TYR A 247 -18.13 14.99 4.64
N LEU A 248 -16.94 15.31 5.16
CA LEU A 248 -16.78 15.69 6.57
C LEU A 248 -17.54 16.97 6.92
N LYS A 249 -17.59 17.94 6.00
CA LYS A 249 -18.41 19.15 6.18
C LYS A 249 -19.90 18.82 6.31
N GLY A 250 -20.38 17.82 5.57
CA GLY A 250 -21.77 17.35 5.65
C GLY A 250 -22.11 16.62 6.95
N LEU A 251 -21.13 16.10 7.70
CA LEU A 251 -21.34 15.48 9.02
C LEU A 251 -21.49 16.51 10.15
N GLY A 252 -21.00 17.74 9.94
CA GLY A 252 -21.05 18.82 10.92
C GLY A 252 -22.31 19.69 10.84
N GLN A 253 -23.24 19.36 9.93
CA GLN A 253 -24.57 19.96 9.80
C GLN A 253 -25.61 18.98 10.36
#